data_AF-A0A524DF12-F1
#
_entry.id   AF-A0A524DF12-F1
#
_cell.length_a   1.000
_cell.length_b   1.000
_cell.length_c   1.000
_cell.angle_alpha   90.00
_cell.angle_beta   90.00
_cell.angle_gamma   90.00
#
_symmetry.space_group_name_H-M   'P 1'
#
loop_
_entity.id
_entity.type
_entity.pdbx_description
1 polymer ?
#
loop_
_entity_poly.entity_id
_entity_poly.type
_entity_poly.pdbx_seq_one_letter_code
_entity_poly.pdbx_strand_id
1 'polypeptide(L)'
;VELENPQGTIQKESWALLKNIIESKKKTLLKITKGEEDLLVLPIVLELPLEENVKNFVFYGQPPITDARTIIPEGIVLVDVNIEIQNKVKKYINLMEKF
;
A
#
# COMPACT_ATOMS: atom_id res chain seq x y z
N VAL A 1 -2.62 -11.66 8.65
CA VAL A 1 -1.26 -11.24 9.07
C VAL A 1 -1.38 -9.94 9.81
N GLU A 2 -0.62 -9.71 10.87
CA GLU A 2 -0.67 -8.49 11.66
C GLU A 2 0.66 -7.72 11.56
N LEU A 3 0.59 -6.40 11.56
CA LEU A 3 1.74 -5.50 11.45
C LEU A 3 1.46 -4.21 12.22
N GLU A 4 2.47 -3.68 12.92
CA GLU A 4 2.46 -2.30 13.40
C GLU A 4 3.10 -1.40 12.35
N ASN A 5 2.47 -0.28 12.01
CA ASN A 5 3.03 0.71 11.10
C ASN A 5 2.78 2.11 11.67
N PRO A 6 3.71 2.68 12.45
CA PRO A 6 3.54 4.00 13.04
C PRO A 6 3.19 5.07 12.00
N GLN A 7 2.34 6.02 12.40
CA GLN A 7 1.90 7.13 11.57
C GLN A 7 3.08 7.87 10.92
N GLY A 8 2.95 8.19 9.63
CA GLY A 8 3.98 8.92 8.89
C GLY A 8 5.24 8.12 8.56
N THR A 9 5.25 6.80 8.79
CA THR A 9 6.43 5.95 8.55
C THR A 9 6.10 4.75 7.65
N ILE A 10 7.15 4.19 7.06
CA ILE A 10 7.13 2.88 6.40
C ILE A 10 8.29 2.09 6.98
N GLN A 11 7.99 1.12 7.86
CA GLN A 11 9.04 0.33 8.52
C GLN A 11 9.72 -0.63 7.54
N LYS A 12 10.99 -0.97 7.77
CA LYS A 12 11.74 -1.92 6.91
C LYS A 12 11.07 -3.29 6.88
N GLU A 13 10.49 -3.68 7.99
CA GLU A 13 9.71 -4.90 8.19
C GLU A 13 8.47 -4.90 7.30
N SER A 14 7.83 -3.74 7.09
CA SER A 14 6.68 -3.58 6.20
C SER A 14 7.06 -3.91 4.77
N TRP A 15 8.23 -3.45 4.28
CA TRP A 15 8.70 -3.76 2.92
C TRP A 15 8.87 -5.26 2.71
N ALA A 16 9.63 -5.91 3.59
CA ALA A 16 9.89 -7.35 3.50
C ALA A 16 8.59 -8.16 3.58
N LEU A 17 7.68 -7.77 4.49
CA LEU A 17 6.41 -8.45 4.66
C LEU A 17 5.52 -8.31 3.42
N LEU A 18 5.34 -7.10 2.89
CA LEU A 18 4.49 -6.84 1.74
C LEU A 18 5.02 -7.54 0.49
N LYS A 19 6.33 -7.53 0.28
CA LYS A 19 6.97 -8.30 -0.78
C LYS A 19 6.63 -9.78 -0.69
N ASN A 20 6.81 -10.39 0.49
CA ASN A 20 6.48 -11.80 0.70
C ASN A 20 4.99 -12.10 0.45
N ILE A 21 4.09 -11.19 0.84
CA ILE A 21 2.65 -11.31 0.59
C ILE A 21 2.37 -11.32 -0.92
N ILE A 22 2.95 -10.38 -1.67
CA ILE A 22 2.76 -10.27 -3.13
C ILE A 22 3.32 -11.52 -3.84
N GLU A 23 4.54 -11.93 -3.50
CA GLU A 23 5.19 -13.11 -4.09
C GLU A 23 4.45 -14.41 -3.77
N SER A 24 3.71 -14.47 -2.65
CA SER A 24 2.92 -15.66 -2.29
C SER A 24 1.80 -15.96 -3.29
N LYS A 25 1.34 -14.97 -4.06
CA LYS A 25 0.19 -15.05 -4.98
C LYS A 25 -1.10 -15.56 -4.30
N LYS A 26 -1.21 -15.44 -2.97
CA LYS A 26 -2.38 -15.84 -2.18
C LYS A 26 -3.18 -14.62 -1.76
N LYS A 27 -4.51 -14.77 -1.72
CA LYS A 27 -5.39 -13.79 -1.10
C LYS A 27 -5.01 -13.65 0.38
N THR A 28 -4.56 -12.47 0.76
CA THR A 28 -4.03 -12.20 2.10
C THR A 28 -4.74 -11.00 2.71
N LEU A 29 -5.13 -11.14 3.98
CA LEU A 29 -5.59 -10.03 4.82
C LEU A 29 -4.44 -9.60 5.73
N LEU A 30 -3.96 -8.37 5.53
CA LEU A 30 -3.03 -7.70 6.44
C LEU A 30 -3.83 -6.74 7.32
N LYS A 31 -3.71 -6.88 8.64
CA LYS A 31 -4.35 -6.02 9.63
C LYS A 31 -3.29 -5.15 10.28
N ILE A 32 -3.45 -3.83 10.19
CA ILE A 32 -2.60 -2.90 10.91
C ILE A 32 -3.12 -2.81 12.35
N THR A 33 -2.30 -3.21 13.31
CA THR A 33 -2.68 -3.27 14.73
C THR A 33 -2.38 -1.97 15.47
N LYS A 34 -1.47 -1.14 14.93
CA LYS A 34 -1.08 0.14 15.47
C LYS A 34 -0.57 1.08 14.37
N GLY A 35 -1.07 2.32 14.37
CA GLY A 35 -0.73 3.35 13.38
C GLY A 35 -1.65 3.30 12.15
N GLU A 36 -1.10 3.47 10.94
CA GLU A 36 -1.87 3.76 9.72
C GLU A 36 -1.43 2.90 8.52
N GLU A 37 -2.34 2.66 7.57
CA GLU A 37 -2.11 1.84 6.37
C GLU A 37 -1.81 2.64 5.09
N ASP A 38 -2.12 3.93 5.08
CA ASP A 38 -2.11 4.79 3.90
C ASP A 38 -0.76 4.82 3.17
N LEU A 39 0.35 5.00 3.90
CA LEU A 39 1.70 5.03 3.34
C LEU A 39 2.19 3.67 2.84
N LEU A 40 1.59 2.56 3.31
CA LEU A 40 1.92 1.22 2.85
C LEU A 40 1.49 0.96 1.39
N VAL A 41 0.70 1.86 0.80
CA VAL A 41 0.40 1.84 -0.63
C VAL A 41 1.67 2.01 -1.47
N LEU A 42 2.63 2.83 -1.02
CA LEU A 42 3.86 3.09 -1.77
C LEU A 42 4.74 1.84 -1.97
N PRO A 43 5.06 1.05 -0.93
CA PRO A 43 5.77 -0.21 -1.11
C PRO A 43 4.96 -1.23 -1.92
N ILE A 44 3.63 -1.31 -1.75
CA ILE A 44 2.79 -2.20 -2.57
C ILE A 44 2.94 -1.85 -4.05
N VAL A 45 2.82 -0.57 -4.42
CA VAL A 45 2.96 -0.11 -5.80
C VAL A 45 4.32 -0.52 -6.39
N LEU A 46 5.40 -0.43 -5.62
CA LEU A 46 6.75 -0.75 -6.07
C LEU A 46 7.04 -2.26 -6.19
N GLU A 47 6.47 -3.07 -5.30
CA GLU A 47 6.72 -4.52 -5.26
C GLU A 47 5.76 -5.33 -6.15
N LEU A 48 4.70 -4.72 -6.69
CA LEU A 48 3.78 -5.39 -7.60
C LEU A 48 4.49 -5.82 -8.90
N PRO A 49 4.40 -7.11 -9.30
CA PRO A 49 4.97 -7.57 -10.56
C PRO A 49 4.15 -7.03 -11.73
N LEU A 50 4.84 -6.39 -12.68
CA LEU A 50 4.24 -5.95 -13.93
C LEU A 50 4.44 -7.03 -15.00
N GLU A 51 3.35 -7.68 -15.39
CA GLU A 51 3.32 -8.67 -16.47
C GLU A 51 2.67 -8.06 -17.72
N GLU A 52 3.14 -8.44 -18.91
CA GLU A 52 2.51 -8.01 -20.17
C GLU A 52 1.04 -8.44 -20.22
N ASN A 53 0.17 -7.53 -20.65
CA ASN A 53 -1.28 -7.73 -20.76
C ASN A 53 -2.01 -8.00 -19.43
N VAL A 54 -1.36 -7.79 -18.28
CA VAL A 54 -2.00 -7.85 -16.96
C VAL A 54 -2.12 -6.44 -16.39
N LYS A 55 -3.35 -6.04 -16.03
CA LYS A 55 -3.61 -4.78 -15.33
C LYS A 55 -3.45 -4.99 -13.82
N ASN A 56 -2.67 -4.12 -13.20
CA ASN A 56 -2.47 -4.11 -11.76
C ASN A 56 -3.20 -2.91 -11.15
N PHE A 57 -3.99 -3.15 -10.12
CA PHE A 57 -4.74 -2.11 -9.45
C PHE A 57 -4.45 -2.11 -7.97
N VAL A 58 -4.21 -0.92 -7.42
CA VAL A 58 -4.16 -0.71 -5.98
C VAL A 58 -5.32 0.19 -5.58
N PHE A 59 -6.04 -0.23 -4.56
CA PHE A 59 -7.16 0.51 -3.99
C PHE A 59 -6.82 0.86 -2.55
N TYR A 60 -7.04 2.11 -2.17
CA TYR A 60 -6.87 2.54 -0.79
C TYR A 60 -7.85 3.68 -0.46
N GLY A 61 -7.98 3.97 0.83
CA GLY A 61 -8.93 4.94 1.35
C GLY A 61 -10.04 4.25 2.14
N GLN A 62 -11.06 5.03 2.47
CA GLN A 62 -12.12 4.62 3.35
C GLN A 62 -13.40 4.29 2.58
N PRO A 63 -13.87 3.03 2.60
CA PRO A 63 -15.12 2.68 1.96
C PRO A 63 -16.31 3.36 2.64
N PRO A 64 -17.42 3.58 1.91
CA PRO A 64 -18.64 4.22 2.40
C PRO A 64 -19.33 3.45 3.54
N ILE A 65 -18.97 2.17 3.71
CA ILE A 65 -19.47 1.31 4.77
C ILE A 65 -18.33 1.11 5.77
N THR A 66 -18.50 1.64 6.97
CA THR A 66 -17.56 1.48 8.10
C THR A 66 -18.34 1.11 9.37
N ASP A 67 -17.71 0.33 10.24
CA ASP A 67 -18.17 0.03 11.60
C ASP A 67 -17.81 1.14 12.61
N ALA A 68 -17.16 2.21 12.15
CA ALA A 68 -16.86 3.37 12.96
C ALA A 68 -18.13 4.05 13.48
N ARG A 69 -18.12 4.46 14.75
CA ARG A 69 -19.24 5.14 15.41
C ARG A 69 -19.40 6.60 14.97
N THR A 70 -18.36 7.17 14.38
CA THR A 70 -18.30 8.56 13.90
C THR A 70 -18.36 8.58 12.39
N ILE A 71 -19.03 9.58 11.82
CA ILE A 71 -19.01 9.82 10.37
C ILE A 71 -17.57 10.15 9.96
N ILE A 72 -17.02 9.38 9.05
CA ILE A 72 -15.70 9.60 8.48
C ILE A 72 -15.90 9.81 6.98
N PRO A 73 -15.24 10.80 6.34
CA PRO A 73 -15.37 11.02 4.91
C PRO A 73 -15.06 9.76 4.11
N GLU A 74 -16.02 9.32 3.31
CA GLU A 74 -15.86 8.20 2.39
C GLU A 74 -15.06 8.63 1.16
N GLY A 75 -14.22 7.73 0.67
CA GLY A 75 -13.42 7.98 -0.51
C GLY A 75 -12.48 6.82 -0.78
N ILE A 76 -12.54 6.29 -2.00
CA ILE A 76 -11.61 5.26 -2.48
C ILE A 76 -10.81 5.85 -3.63
N VAL A 77 -9.49 5.69 -3.55
CA VAL A 77 -8.57 5.99 -4.63
C VAL A 77 -8.22 4.69 -5.34
N LEU A 78 -8.31 4.69 -6.67
CA LEU A 78 -7.83 3.62 -7.54
C LEU A 78 -6.56 4.08 -8.24
N VAL A 79 -5.52 3.26 -8.18
CA VAL A 79 -4.27 3.46 -8.91
C VAL A 79 -4.12 2.35 -9.95
N ASP A 80 -4.08 2.71 -11.24
CA ASP A 80 -3.67 1.81 -12.34
C ASP A 80 -2.13 1.75 -12.32
N VAL A 81 -1.59 0.66 -11.76
CA VAL A 81 -0.16 0.50 -11.57
C VAL A 81 0.48 0.00 -12.85
N ASN A 82 1.32 0.85 -13.42
CA ASN A 82 2.15 0.55 -14.57
C ASN A 82 3.60 1.01 -14.31
N ILE A 83 4.48 0.80 -15.29
CA ILE A 83 5.90 1.11 -15.15
C ILE A 83 6.16 2.60 -14.91
N GLU A 84 5.34 3.49 -15.50
CA GLU A 84 5.45 4.93 -15.29
C GLU A 84 5.12 5.29 -13.83
N ILE A 85 4.06 4.71 -13.28
CA ILE A 85 3.67 4.92 -11.88
C ILE A 85 4.73 4.37 -10.93
N GLN A 86 5.27 3.17 -11.16
CA GLN A 86 6.36 2.62 -10.35
C GLN A 86 7.59 3.54 -10.36
N ASN A 87 7.98 4.06 -11.53
CA ASN A 87 9.09 4.99 -11.65
C ASN A 87 8.84 6.31 -10.90
N LYS A 88 7.62 6.85 -10.95
CA LYS A 88 7.22 8.05 -10.18
C LYS A 88 7.31 7.79 -8.68
N VAL A 89 6.71 6.72 -8.18
CA VAL A 89 6.75 6.38 -6.75
C VAL A 89 8.18 6.16 -6.28
N LYS A 90 9.00 5.44 -7.05
CA LYS A 90 10.42 5.21 -6.72
C LYS A 90 11.19 6.52 -6.59
N LYS A 91 10.93 7.48 -7.48
CA LYS A 91 11.51 8.83 -7.38
C LYS A 91 11.12 9.52 -6.09
N TYR A 92 9.85 9.46 -5.67
CA TYR A 92 9.38 10.10 -4.44
C TYR A 92 9.96 9.45 -3.19
N ILE A 93 10.00 8.12 -3.11
CA ILE A 93 10.64 7.39 -2.00
C ILE A 93 12.12 7.80 -1.87
N ASN A 94 12.87 7.83 -2.97
CA ASN A 94 14.27 8.25 -2.98
C ASN A 94 14.47 9.72 -2.55
N LEU A 95 13.44 10.57 -2.64
CA LEU A 95 13.48 11.93 -2.11
C LEU A 95 13.20 11.94 -0.61
N MET A 96 12.31 11.08 -0.13
CA MET A 96 11.98 10.96 1.30
C MET A 96 13.16 10.40 2.12
N GLU A 97 13.89 9.42 1.59
CA GLU A 97 15.07 8.83 2.28
C GLU A 97 16.27 9.78 2.41
N LYS A 98 16.24 10.94 1.72
CA LYS A 98 17.30 11.96 1.83
C LYS A 98 17.11 12.89 3.02
N PHE A 99 15.99 12.78 3.74
CA PHE A 99 15.63 13.57 4.92
C PHE A 99 15.46 12.67 6.13
#